data_AF-A0A2K1ENL6-F1
#
_entry.id   AF-A0A2K1ENL6-F1
#
_cell.length_a   1.000
_cell.length_b   1.000
_cell.length_c   1.000
_cell.angle_alpha   90.00
_cell.angle_beta   90.00
_cell.angle_gamma   90.00
#
_symmetry.space_group_name_H-M   'P 1'
#
loop_
_entity.id
_entity.type
_entity.pdbx_description
1 polymer ?
#
loop_
_entity_poly.entity_id
_entity_poly.type
_entity_poly.pdbx_seq_one_letter_code
_entity_poly.pdbx_strand_id
1 'polypeptide(L)'
;MSIEAIIFDLDNTLIHRKQAFAAYTERFIERFIVAEEPASHAAVVEQIRLADQDGYRDKRELYTELHADLELKNPDTSVQEMLGFWYGEFHKFTVLMDGAKEVLSELRSRGLKLGIITNGSLRTQQAKIDRVMLRDYVDSIIVSGGVNIQKPNPRIFELALNELDIVDPGHACYVGDHPTNDIRGAQSAGLHTIWLEGFMTWQETGIVPDYQIGSLREITGWLDRRSYSTNKEEGAS
;
A
#
# COMPACT_ATOMS: atom_id res chain seq x y z
N MET A 1 -21.84 -17.62 -1.18
CA MET A 1 -20.64 -17.80 -2.04
C MET A 1 -19.38 -17.53 -1.21
N SER A 2 -18.42 -18.44 -1.22
CA SER A 2 -17.21 -18.40 -0.39
C SER A 2 -16.11 -17.57 -1.03
N ILE A 3 -15.40 -16.77 -0.23
CA ILE A 3 -14.16 -16.11 -0.65
C ILE A 3 -13.05 -17.18 -0.74
N GLU A 4 -12.32 -17.18 -1.84
CA GLU A 4 -11.18 -18.06 -2.13
C GLU A 4 -9.84 -17.32 -2.09
N ALA A 5 -9.85 -16.01 -2.35
CA ALA A 5 -8.64 -15.18 -2.34
C ALA A 5 -8.83 -13.81 -1.66
N ILE A 6 -7.77 -13.33 -1.02
CA ILE A 6 -7.67 -11.95 -0.54
C ILE A 6 -6.41 -11.29 -1.10
N ILE A 7 -6.62 -10.18 -1.78
CA ILE A 7 -5.57 -9.39 -2.42
C ILE A 7 -5.43 -8.07 -1.64
N PHE A 8 -4.21 -7.68 -1.34
CA PHE A 8 -3.92 -6.50 -0.54
C PHE A 8 -3.21 -5.43 -1.35
N ASP A 9 -3.51 -4.17 -1.07
CA ASP A 9 -2.55 -3.10 -1.29
C ASP A 9 -1.32 -3.26 -0.36
N LEU A 10 -0.22 -2.59 -0.68
CA LEU A 10 0.99 -2.57 0.13
C LEU A 10 1.06 -1.32 1.03
N ASP A 11 1.19 -0.14 0.43
CA ASP A 11 1.57 1.10 1.12
C ASP A 11 0.38 1.68 1.90
N ASN A 12 0.52 1.79 3.23
CA ASN A 12 -0.56 2.12 4.18
C ASN A 12 -1.65 1.03 4.32
N THR A 13 -1.38 -0.17 3.81
CA THR A 13 -2.23 -1.35 4.04
C THR A 13 -1.48 -2.44 4.77
N LEU A 14 -0.52 -3.12 4.13
CA LEU A 14 0.34 -4.13 4.78
C LEU A 14 1.60 -3.53 5.43
N ILE A 15 2.03 -2.35 4.98
CA ILE A 15 3.13 -1.59 5.56
C ILE A 15 2.68 -0.18 5.92
N HIS A 16 3.24 0.40 6.97
CA HIS A 16 2.89 1.76 7.38
C HIS A 16 3.79 2.78 6.66
N ARG A 17 3.47 3.10 5.41
CA ARG A 17 4.27 4.02 4.57
C ARG A 17 4.48 5.38 5.23
N LYS A 18 3.44 5.96 5.83
CA LYS A 18 3.55 7.27 6.51
C LYS A 18 4.60 7.26 7.63
N GLN A 19 4.63 6.20 8.45
CA GLN A 19 5.64 6.03 9.50
C GLN A 19 7.05 5.82 8.92
N ALA A 20 7.17 4.97 7.89
CA ALA A 20 8.44 4.74 7.20
C ALA A 20 8.97 6.03 6.54
N PHE A 21 8.09 6.83 5.94
CA PHE A 21 8.45 8.09 5.29
C PHE A 21 8.88 9.14 6.31
N ALA A 22 8.19 9.26 7.45
CA ALA A 22 8.63 10.13 8.53
C ALA A 22 10.06 9.80 8.99
N ALA A 23 10.33 8.51 9.28
CA ALA A 23 11.67 8.07 9.70
C ALA A 23 12.75 8.26 8.61
N TYR A 24 12.39 8.06 7.33
CA TYR A 24 13.29 8.36 6.22
C TYR A 24 13.57 9.86 6.08
N THR A 25 12.57 10.71 6.27
CA THR A 25 12.70 12.18 6.15
C THR A 25 13.69 12.71 7.18
N GLU A 26 13.64 12.23 8.42
CA GLU A 26 14.66 12.53 9.45
C GLU A 26 16.07 12.21 8.93
N ARG A 27 16.23 11.00 8.39
CA ARG A 27 17.52 10.56 7.84
C ARG A 27 17.97 11.37 6.62
N PHE A 28 17.04 11.81 5.79
CA PHE A 28 17.31 12.66 4.63
C PHE A 28 17.78 14.05 5.07
N ILE A 29 17.13 14.65 6.06
CA ILE A 29 17.50 15.95 6.63
C ILE A 29 18.88 15.87 7.30
N GLU A 30 19.12 14.84 8.11
CA GLU A 30 20.44 14.57 8.70
C GLU A 30 21.55 14.55 7.64
N ARG A 31 21.26 13.95 6.47
CA ARG A 31 22.25 13.78 5.41
C ARG A 31 22.47 15.05 4.59
N PHE A 32 21.40 15.76 4.22
CA PHE A 32 21.47 16.76 3.15
C PHE A 32 21.09 18.18 3.54
N ILE A 33 20.23 18.38 4.54
CA ILE A 33 19.56 19.67 4.76
C ILE A 33 20.07 20.36 6.03
N VAL A 34 20.28 21.66 5.96
CA VAL A 34 20.58 22.52 7.11
C VAL A 34 19.29 22.80 7.86
N ALA A 35 19.08 22.09 8.97
CA ALA A 35 17.87 22.22 9.81
C ALA A 35 18.13 21.74 11.25
N GLU A 36 19.07 22.39 11.94
CA GLU A 36 19.52 21.99 13.29
C GLU A 36 18.60 22.52 14.41
N GLU A 37 17.99 23.68 14.20
CA GLU A 37 17.07 24.27 15.18
C GLU A 37 15.70 23.56 15.14
N PRO A 38 15.08 23.22 16.29
CA PRO A 38 13.84 22.45 16.31
C PRO A 38 12.70 23.02 15.47
N ALA A 39 12.57 24.36 15.43
CA ALA A 39 11.51 25.02 14.67
C ALA A 39 11.72 24.95 13.15
N SER A 40 12.96 25.14 12.67
CA SER A 40 13.26 25.00 11.24
C SER A 40 13.20 23.54 10.80
N HIS A 41 13.65 22.62 11.67
CA HIS A 41 13.54 21.19 11.45
C HIS A 41 12.09 20.75 11.22
N ALA A 42 11.18 21.10 12.13
CA ALA A 42 9.77 20.77 12.00
C ALA A 42 9.13 21.35 10.72
N ALA A 43 9.53 22.56 10.32
CA ALA A 43 9.06 23.19 9.08
C ALA A 43 9.53 22.43 7.83
N VAL A 44 10.80 22.01 7.79
CA VAL A 44 11.36 21.22 6.68
C VAL A 44 10.70 19.85 6.58
N VAL A 45 10.47 19.16 7.72
CA VAL A 45 9.75 17.87 7.74
C VAL A 45 8.36 18.03 7.12
N GLU A 46 7.61 19.07 7.52
CA GLU A 46 6.28 19.32 6.98
C GLU A 46 6.30 19.70 5.49
N GLN A 47 7.27 20.51 5.06
CA GLN A 47 7.46 20.84 3.64
C GLN A 47 7.71 19.58 2.80
N ILE A 48 8.61 18.69 3.23
CA ILE A 48 8.89 17.42 2.54
C ILE A 48 7.65 16.53 2.51
N ARG A 49 6.91 16.45 3.63
CA ARG A 49 5.67 15.66 3.73
C ARG A 49 4.60 16.14 2.76
N LEU A 50 4.37 17.45 2.68
CA LEU A 50 3.41 18.05 1.74
C LEU A 50 3.86 17.86 0.29
N ALA A 51 5.15 18.04 0.02
CA ALA A 51 5.72 17.90 -1.31
C ALA A 51 5.64 16.44 -1.83
N ASP A 52 5.72 15.42 -0.97
CA ASP A 52 5.66 14.00 -1.37
C ASP A 52 4.29 13.56 -1.91
N GLN A 53 3.21 14.27 -1.56
CA GLN A 53 1.82 13.97 -1.95
C GLN A 53 1.45 12.50 -1.69
N ASP A 54 1.70 12.01 -0.47
CA ASP A 54 1.48 10.61 -0.08
C ASP A 54 2.14 9.57 -1.00
N GLY A 55 3.18 9.97 -1.73
CA GLY A 55 3.94 9.13 -2.63
C GLY A 55 3.53 9.21 -4.10
N TYR A 56 2.46 9.96 -4.41
CA TYR A 56 1.93 10.10 -5.77
C TYR A 56 2.74 11.07 -6.64
N ARG A 57 3.59 11.90 -6.05
CA ARG A 57 4.48 12.79 -6.79
C ARG A 57 5.66 12.04 -7.40
N ASP A 58 5.99 12.35 -8.64
CA ASP A 58 7.23 11.90 -9.28
C ASP A 58 8.44 12.26 -8.43
N LYS A 59 9.33 11.30 -8.22
CA LYS A 59 10.44 11.50 -7.29
C LYS A 59 11.50 12.44 -7.84
N ARG A 60 11.72 12.48 -9.16
CA ARG A 60 12.66 13.45 -9.74
C ARG A 60 12.13 14.87 -9.58
N GLU A 61 10.84 15.08 -9.82
CA GLU A 61 10.21 16.38 -9.58
C GLU A 61 10.28 16.79 -8.11
N LEU A 62 9.95 15.89 -7.18
CA LEU A 62 10.07 16.12 -5.74
C LEU A 62 11.49 16.58 -5.36
N TYR A 63 12.51 15.79 -5.69
CA TYR A 63 13.88 16.12 -5.30
C TYR A 63 14.46 17.31 -6.08
N THR A 64 13.90 17.67 -7.24
CA THR A 64 14.28 18.92 -7.93
C THR A 64 13.75 20.13 -7.18
N GLU A 65 12.51 20.08 -6.70
CA GLU A 65 11.94 21.15 -5.85
C GLU A 65 12.69 21.26 -4.52
N LEU A 66 12.88 20.13 -3.81
CA LEU A 66 13.59 20.15 -2.52
C LEU A 66 15.03 20.66 -2.66
N HIS A 67 15.70 20.35 -3.77
CA HIS A 67 17.05 20.85 -4.05
C HIS A 67 17.09 22.37 -4.28
N ALA A 68 16.05 22.92 -4.90
CA ALA A 68 15.93 24.36 -5.14
C ALA A 68 15.50 25.16 -3.90
N ASP A 69 14.60 24.57 -3.10
CA ASP A 69 13.90 25.29 -2.02
C ASP A 69 14.57 25.15 -0.64
N LEU A 70 15.37 24.10 -0.42
CA LEU A 70 15.98 23.82 0.88
C LEU A 70 17.47 24.16 0.90
N GLU A 71 17.95 24.67 2.03
CA GLU A 71 19.37 24.93 2.25
C GLU A 71 20.15 23.61 2.43
N LEU A 72 21.10 23.36 1.52
CA LEU A 72 21.89 22.14 1.51
C LEU A 72 23.13 22.27 2.39
N LYS A 73 23.43 21.22 3.16
CA LYS A 73 24.68 21.10 3.93
C LYS A 73 25.92 21.14 3.04
N ASN A 74 25.81 20.57 1.84
CA ASN A 74 26.84 20.64 0.81
C ASN A 74 26.22 21.22 -0.47
N PRO A 75 26.61 22.44 -0.90
CA PRO A 75 26.13 23.08 -2.12
C PRO A 75 26.35 22.27 -3.41
N ASP A 76 27.34 21.38 -3.43
CA ASP A 76 27.64 20.53 -4.60
C ASP A 76 26.75 19.28 -4.69
N THR A 77 25.88 19.04 -3.70
CA THR A 77 24.94 17.91 -3.73
C THR A 77 24.02 18.02 -4.94
N SER A 78 23.95 16.97 -5.75
CA SER A 78 23.07 16.95 -6.92
C SER A 78 21.71 16.31 -6.63
N VAL A 79 20.69 16.66 -7.42
CA VAL A 79 19.38 15.97 -7.42
C VAL A 79 19.54 14.46 -7.62
N GLN A 80 20.52 14.04 -8.45
CA GLN A 80 20.79 12.63 -8.70
C GLN A 80 21.33 11.90 -7.46
N GLU A 81 22.11 12.59 -6.61
CA GLU A 81 22.57 12.04 -5.33
C GLU A 81 21.39 11.85 -4.36
N MET A 82 20.51 12.84 -4.23
CA MET A 82 19.30 12.75 -3.40
C MET A 82 18.36 11.63 -3.87
N LEU A 83 18.16 11.50 -5.19
CA LEU A 83 17.40 10.40 -5.78
C LEU A 83 18.06 9.05 -5.50
N GLY A 84 19.38 8.97 -5.65
CA GLY A 84 20.16 7.77 -5.32
C GLY A 84 19.95 7.37 -3.86
N PHE A 85 19.93 8.34 -2.96
CA PHE A 85 19.66 8.14 -1.54
C PHE A 85 18.24 7.61 -1.29
N TRP A 86 17.21 8.21 -1.87
CA TRP A 86 15.83 7.68 -1.80
C TRP A 86 15.77 6.20 -2.19
N TYR A 87 16.32 5.91 -3.36
CA TYR A 87 16.33 4.58 -3.94
C TYR A 87 17.22 3.57 -3.21
N GLY A 88 18.19 4.04 -2.43
CA GLY A 88 19.11 3.22 -1.65
C GLY A 88 18.70 3.03 -0.19
N GLU A 89 17.97 3.99 0.38
CA GLU A 89 17.71 4.05 1.83
C GLU A 89 16.24 3.89 2.21
N PHE A 90 15.28 4.42 1.43
CA PHE A 90 13.89 4.49 1.88
C PHE A 90 13.31 3.14 2.30
N HIS A 91 13.56 2.09 1.51
CA HIS A 91 13.07 0.75 1.82
C HIS A 91 13.55 0.22 3.19
N LYS A 92 14.70 0.67 3.70
CA LYS A 92 15.23 0.22 5.00
C LYS A 92 14.36 0.62 6.18
N PHE A 93 13.59 1.71 6.03
CA PHE A 93 12.64 2.25 7.01
C PHE A 93 11.25 1.59 6.91
N THR A 94 11.06 0.63 6.00
CA THR A 94 9.77 -0.06 5.85
C THR A 94 9.42 -0.80 7.14
N VAL A 95 8.23 -0.50 7.65
CA VAL A 95 7.64 -1.11 8.84
C VAL A 95 6.30 -1.73 8.49
N LEU A 96 6.00 -2.89 9.06
CA LEU A 96 4.73 -3.58 8.87
C LEU A 96 3.58 -2.81 9.53
N MET A 97 2.39 -2.94 8.97
CA MET A 97 1.16 -2.59 9.67
C MET A 97 0.97 -3.53 10.87
N ASP A 98 0.39 -3.03 11.96
CA ASP A 98 0.13 -3.86 13.14
C ASP A 98 -0.79 -5.04 12.78
N GLY A 99 -0.38 -6.24 13.18
CA GLY A 99 -1.09 -7.49 12.90
C GLY A 99 -0.98 -8.01 11.46
N ALA A 100 -0.21 -7.37 10.57
CA ALA A 100 -0.19 -7.75 9.15
C ALA A 100 0.22 -9.21 8.94
N LYS A 101 1.33 -9.65 9.55
CA LYS A 101 1.82 -11.03 9.37
C LYS A 101 0.91 -12.05 10.03
N GLU A 102 0.39 -11.73 11.21
CA GLU A 102 -0.54 -12.56 11.97
C GLU A 102 -1.82 -12.82 11.16
N VAL A 103 -2.38 -11.76 10.58
CA VAL A 103 -3.57 -11.86 9.72
C VAL A 103 -3.26 -12.65 8.46
N LEU A 104 -2.16 -12.36 7.77
CA LEU A 104 -1.78 -13.12 6.56
C LEU A 104 -1.58 -14.62 6.88
N SER A 105 -0.91 -14.96 7.97
CA SER A 105 -0.74 -16.36 8.41
C SER A 105 -2.08 -17.04 8.71
N GLU A 106 -2.97 -16.35 9.43
CA GLU A 106 -4.30 -16.86 9.75
C GLU A 106 -5.12 -17.11 8.48
N LEU A 107 -5.13 -16.16 7.54
CA LEU A 107 -5.83 -16.30 6.26
C LEU A 107 -5.29 -17.47 5.43
N ARG A 108 -3.97 -17.66 5.37
CA ARG A 108 -3.37 -18.83 4.71
C ARG A 108 -3.78 -20.13 5.39
N SER A 109 -3.83 -20.17 6.72
CA SER A 109 -4.22 -21.38 7.47
C SER A 109 -5.65 -21.82 7.17
N ARG A 110 -6.50 -20.87 6.75
CA ARG A 110 -7.87 -21.10 6.29
C ARG A 110 -7.95 -21.55 4.82
N GLY A 111 -6.82 -21.73 4.15
CA GLY A 111 -6.74 -22.17 2.77
C GLY A 111 -6.96 -21.08 1.72
N LEU A 112 -6.94 -19.80 2.11
CA LEU A 112 -7.10 -18.69 1.18
C LEU A 112 -5.81 -18.42 0.41
N LYS A 113 -5.95 -18.11 -0.87
CA LYS A 113 -4.85 -17.59 -1.71
C LYS A 113 -4.67 -16.10 -1.45
N LEU A 114 -3.42 -15.66 -1.30
CA LEU A 114 -3.11 -14.27 -0.94
C LEU A 114 -2.31 -13.57 -2.04
N GLY A 115 -2.70 -12.34 -2.37
CA GLY A 115 -2.02 -11.52 -3.37
C GLY A 115 -1.64 -10.14 -2.86
N ILE A 116 -0.67 -9.50 -3.51
CA ILE A 116 -0.38 -8.07 -3.33
C ILE A 116 -0.48 -7.37 -4.69
N ILE A 117 -1.21 -6.25 -4.75
CA ILE A 117 -1.17 -5.31 -5.88
C ILE A 117 -0.76 -3.94 -5.38
N THR A 118 0.32 -3.40 -5.91
CA THR A 118 0.82 -2.08 -5.48
C THR A 118 1.23 -1.20 -6.66
N ASN A 119 0.86 0.08 -6.60
CA ASN A 119 1.33 1.07 -7.55
C ASN A 119 2.74 1.55 -7.17
N GLY A 120 3.62 1.71 -8.16
CA GLY A 120 4.95 2.29 -7.96
C GLY A 120 6.00 1.63 -8.83
N SER A 121 7.25 2.10 -8.71
CA SER A 121 8.38 1.50 -9.41
C SER A 121 8.62 0.06 -8.93
N LEU A 122 8.86 -0.86 -9.86
CA LEU A 122 9.15 -2.27 -9.55
C LEU A 122 10.21 -2.43 -8.47
N ARG A 123 11.35 -1.74 -8.64
CA ARG A 123 12.49 -1.80 -7.72
C ARG A 123 12.15 -1.35 -6.30
N THR A 124 11.44 -0.24 -6.13
CA THR A 124 11.12 0.29 -4.80
C THR A 124 10.15 -0.64 -4.07
N GLN A 125 9.07 -1.07 -4.72
CA GLN A 125 8.06 -1.90 -4.06
C GLN A 125 8.60 -3.31 -3.75
N GLN A 126 9.41 -3.89 -4.65
CA GLN A 126 10.10 -5.15 -4.36
C GLN A 126 11.02 -5.03 -3.13
N ALA A 127 11.83 -3.97 -3.05
CA ALA A 127 12.73 -3.77 -1.91
C ALA A 127 11.97 -3.61 -0.58
N LYS A 128 10.81 -2.94 -0.58
CA LYS A 128 9.94 -2.84 0.61
C LYS A 128 9.42 -4.22 1.02
N ILE A 129 8.87 -4.98 0.08
CA ILE A 129 8.32 -6.33 0.33
C ILE A 129 9.40 -7.27 0.90
N ASP A 130 10.61 -7.23 0.33
CA ASP A 130 11.76 -8.02 0.81
C ASP A 130 12.17 -7.62 2.21
N ARG A 131 12.27 -6.30 2.47
CA ARG A 131 12.71 -5.77 3.76
C ARG A 131 11.92 -6.33 4.94
N VAL A 132 10.62 -6.53 4.75
CA VAL A 132 9.71 -7.02 5.79
C VAL A 132 9.31 -8.49 5.60
N MET A 133 9.91 -9.20 4.64
CA MET A 133 9.68 -10.63 4.37
C MET A 133 8.20 -10.94 4.10
N LEU A 134 7.51 -10.11 3.32
CA LEU A 134 6.10 -10.36 2.95
C LEU A 134 5.94 -11.43 1.87
N ARG A 135 7.00 -11.74 1.10
CA ARG A 135 6.94 -12.76 0.04
C ARG A 135 6.54 -14.15 0.57
N ASP A 136 6.97 -14.49 1.78
CA ASP A 136 6.71 -15.80 2.37
C ASP A 136 5.22 -16.01 2.73
N TYR A 137 4.41 -14.95 2.65
CA TYR A 137 3.00 -14.96 3.06
C TYR A 137 2.04 -14.92 1.86
N VAL A 138 2.51 -14.65 0.65
CA VAL A 138 1.63 -14.39 -0.49
C VAL A 138 2.01 -15.23 -1.70
N ASP A 139 1.01 -15.58 -2.50
CA ASP A 139 1.14 -16.44 -3.67
C ASP A 139 1.35 -15.62 -4.96
N SER A 140 0.92 -14.36 -4.97
CA SER A 140 1.09 -13.41 -6.09
C SER A 140 1.53 -12.03 -5.61
N ILE A 141 2.42 -11.39 -6.38
CA ILE A 141 2.86 -10.00 -6.17
C ILE A 141 2.90 -9.27 -7.51
N ILE A 142 1.98 -8.33 -7.70
CA ILE A 142 1.91 -7.47 -8.87
C ILE A 142 2.31 -6.05 -8.49
N VAL A 143 3.35 -5.53 -9.15
CA VAL A 143 3.77 -4.14 -9.04
C VAL A 143 3.48 -3.42 -10.35
N SER A 144 2.77 -2.30 -10.30
CA SER A 144 2.31 -1.59 -11.51
C SER A 144 3.45 -1.25 -12.47
N GLY A 145 4.60 -0.79 -11.96
CA GLY A 145 5.77 -0.47 -12.77
C GLY A 145 6.46 -1.67 -13.43
N GLY A 146 6.12 -2.91 -13.02
CA GLY A 146 6.58 -4.13 -13.69
C GLY A 146 5.66 -4.57 -14.83
N VAL A 147 4.38 -4.22 -14.78
CA VAL A 147 3.36 -4.63 -15.76
C VAL A 147 2.83 -3.47 -16.62
N ASN A 148 3.27 -2.24 -16.38
CA ASN A 148 2.85 -1.00 -17.05
C ASN A 148 1.33 -0.76 -17.05
N ILE A 149 0.66 -1.24 -16.01
CA ILE A 149 -0.76 -1.04 -15.74
C ILE A 149 -0.85 -0.68 -14.26
N GLN A 150 -1.59 0.36 -13.91
CA GLN A 150 -1.73 0.84 -12.53
C GLN A 150 -3.19 0.83 -12.08
N LYS A 151 -3.41 0.63 -10.79
CA LYS A 151 -4.69 0.92 -10.15
C LYS A 151 -5.09 2.38 -10.42
N PRO A 152 -6.36 2.69 -10.74
CA PRO A 152 -7.56 1.85 -10.62
C PRO A 152 -7.92 1.03 -11.88
N ASN A 153 -7.01 0.83 -12.84
CA ASN A 153 -7.35 0.07 -14.05
C ASN A 153 -7.71 -1.38 -13.71
N PRO A 154 -8.92 -1.88 -14.06
CA PRO A 154 -9.38 -3.22 -13.67
C PRO A 154 -8.45 -4.35 -14.12
N ARG A 155 -7.72 -4.16 -15.23
CA ARG A 155 -6.79 -5.16 -15.78
C ARG A 155 -5.69 -5.57 -14.80
N ILE A 156 -5.29 -4.71 -13.86
CA ILE A 156 -4.27 -5.12 -12.86
C ILE A 156 -4.83 -6.11 -11.84
N PHE A 157 -6.13 -5.99 -11.51
CA PHE A 157 -6.83 -6.92 -10.62
C PHE A 157 -7.11 -8.25 -11.32
N GLU A 158 -7.52 -8.19 -12.60
CA GLU A 158 -7.67 -9.37 -13.45
C GLU A 158 -6.36 -10.18 -13.57
N LEU A 159 -5.21 -9.50 -13.68
CA LEU A 159 -3.91 -10.16 -13.66
C LEU A 159 -3.67 -10.92 -12.35
N ALA A 160 -4.01 -10.33 -11.19
CA ALA A 160 -3.86 -11.00 -9.90
C ALA A 160 -4.81 -12.19 -9.77
N LEU A 161 -6.07 -12.06 -10.21
CA LEU A 161 -7.01 -13.18 -10.24
C LEU A 161 -6.46 -14.34 -11.06
N ASN A 162 -5.87 -14.06 -12.23
CA ASN A 162 -5.24 -15.07 -13.07
C ASN A 162 -4.02 -15.73 -12.41
N GLU A 163 -3.12 -14.96 -11.77
CA GLU A 163 -1.97 -15.53 -11.04
C GLU A 163 -2.40 -16.37 -9.82
N LEU A 164 -3.57 -16.08 -9.25
CA LEU A 164 -4.16 -16.81 -8.14
C LEU A 164 -5.15 -17.90 -8.60
N ASP A 165 -5.27 -18.19 -9.90
CA ASP A 165 -6.25 -19.12 -10.49
C ASP A 165 -7.70 -18.91 -10.00
N ILE A 166 -8.12 -17.67 -9.79
CA ILE A 166 -9.50 -17.34 -9.40
C ILE A 166 -10.32 -17.01 -10.64
N VAL A 167 -11.29 -17.88 -10.94
CA VAL A 167 -12.12 -17.76 -12.16
C VAL A 167 -13.24 -16.75 -11.99
N ASP A 168 -13.91 -16.73 -10.84
CA ASP A 168 -14.98 -15.77 -10.52
C ASP A 168 -14.43 -14.63 -9.64
N PRO A 169 -14.39 -13.37 -10.14
CA PRO A 169 -13.97 -12.22 -9.33
C PRO A 169 -14.77 -12.07 -8.02
N GLY A 170 -16.02 -12.51 -7.97
CA GLY A 170 -16.87 -12.48 -6.77
C GLY A 170 -16.37 -13.40 -5.65
N HIS A 171 -15.44 -14.32 -5.94
CA HIS A 171 -14.76 -15.14 -4.94
C HIS A 171 -13.45 -14.52 -4.43
N ALA A 172 -13.12 -13.30 -4.87
CA ALA A 172 -11.96 -12.57 -4.37
C ALA A 172 -12.38 -11.30 -3.62
N CYS A 173 -11.55 -10.91 -2.66
CA CYS A 173 -11.68 -9.66 -1.94
C CYS A 173 -10.40 -8.84 -2.06
N TYR A 174 -10.54 -7.54 -2.26
CA TYR A 174 -9.45 -6.59 -2.25
C TYR A 174 -9.49 -5.73 -0.98
N VAL A 175 -8.34 -5.59 -0.31
CA VAL A 175 -8.16 -4.78 0.90
C VAL A 175 -7.18 -3.65 0.60
N GLY A 176 -7.58 -2.41 0.82
CA GLY A 176 -6.70 -1.26 0.62
C GLY A 176 -7.20 0.02 1.29
N ASP A 177 -6.35 1.04 1.31
CA ASP A 177 -6.63 2.29 2.00
C ASP A 177 -7.18 3.38 1.05
N HIS A 178 -6.97 3.25 -0.27
CA HIS A 178 -7.27 4.31 -1.21
C HIS A 178 -8.65 4.17 -1.87
N PRO A 179 -9.59 5.13 -1.69
CA PRO A 179 -10.95 5.03 -2.23
C PRO A 179 -11.02 4.82 -3.76
N THR A 180 -10.23 5.59 -4.53
CA THR A 180 -10.14 5.42 -5.99
C THR A 180 -9.35 4.17 -6.40
N ASN A 181 -8.06 4.12 -6.07
CA ASN A 181 -7.14 3.13 -6.60
C ASN A 181 -7.52 1.72 -6.16
N ASP A 182 -7.89 1.55 -4.89
CA ASP A 182 -8.19 0.24 -4.34
C ASP A 182 -9.67 -0.08 -4.48
N ILE A 183 -10.56 0.75 -3.93
CA ILE A 183 -11.98 0.37 -3.82
C ILE A 183 -12.71 0.47 -5.16
N ARG A 184 -12.74 1.65 -5.78
CA ARG A 184 -13.35 1.80 -7.12
C ARG A 184 -12.69 0.85 -8.13
N GLY A 185 -11.36 0.75 -8.10
CA GLY A 185 -10.59 -0.11 -9.00
C GLY A 185 -10.99 -1.58 -8.90
N ALA A 186 -10.99 -2.14 -7.69
CA ALA A 186 -11.32 -3.53 -7.46
C ALA A 186 -12.80 -3.85 -7.74
N GLN A 187 -13.73 -2.97 -7.36
CA GLN A 187 -15.16 -3.14 -7.69
C GLN A 187 -15.40 -3.12 -9.20
N SER A 188 -14.67 -2.29 -9.94
CA SER A 188 -14.77 -2.26 -11.41
C SER A 188 -14.27 -3.56 -12.07
N ALA A 189 -13.48 -4.37 -11.35
CA ALA A 189 -13.06 -5.70 -11.75
C ALA A 189 -13.95 -6.82 -11.15
N GLY A 190 -15.00 -6.48 -10.40
CA GLY A 190 -15.96 -7.43 -9.84
C GLY A 190 -15.58 -8.03 -8.48
N LEU A 191 -14.53 -7.54 -7.82
CA LEU A 191 -14.10 -8.04 -6.52
C LEU A 191 -14.93 -7.43 -5.39
N HIS A 192 -15.08 -8.19 -4.29
CA HIS A 192 -15.48 -7.59 -3.01
C HIS A 192 -14.38 -6.68 -2.49
N THR A 193 -14.75 -5.70 -1.67
CA THR A 193 -13.82 -4.65 -1.21
C THR A 193 -13.93 -4.39 0.28
N ILE A 194 -12.77 -4.30 0.92
CA ILE A 194 -12.63 -3.85 2.30
C ILE A 194 -11.78 -2.60 2.30
N TRP A 195 -12.34 -1.51 2.80
CA TRP A 195 -11.62 -0.26 2.98
C TRP A 195 -10.98 -0.20 4.37
N LEU A 196 -9.66 -0.01 4.40
CA LEU A 196 -8.92 0.27 5.63
C LEU A 196 -8.90 1.79 5.89
N GLU A 197 -9.54 2.21 6.96
CA GLU A 197 -9.69 3.62 7.31
C GLU A 197 -8.42 4.21 7.97
N GLY A 198 -8.37 5.54 8.07
CA GLY A 198 -7.32 6.26 8.81
C GLY A 198 -6.12 6.74 8.00
N PHE A 199 -6.01 6.35 6.72
CA PHE A 199 -4.89 6.77 5.86
C PHE A 199 -5.30 7.74 4.76
N MET A 200 -6.37 7.45 4.03
CA MET A 200 -6.96 8.35 3.02
C MET A 200 -8.34 8.81 3.45
N THR A 201 -8.70 10.03 3.08
CA THR A 201 -10.07 10.54 3.26
C THR A 201 -10.98 9.94 2.19
N TRP A 202 -12.14 9.43 2.60
CA TRP A 202 -13.15 9.00 1.66
C TRP A 202 -13.65 10.17 0.80
N GLN A 203 -13.49 10.07 -0.52
CA GLN A 203 -13.84 11.12 -1.48
C GLN A 203 -14.69 10.60 -2.65
N GLU A 204 -15.20 9.38 -2.52
CA GLU A 204 -15.95 8.70 -3.56
C GLU A 204 -17.45 8.95 -3.45
N THR A 205 -18.09 9.17 -4.59
CA THR A 205 -19.55 9.34 -4.71
C THR A 205 -20.14 8.21 -5.54
N GLY A 206 -21.24 7.61 -5.07
CA GLY A 206 -21.92 6.52 -5.78
C GLY A 206 -21.21 5.16 -5.66
N ILE A 207 -20.16 5.09 -4.85
CA ILE A 207 -19.41 3.88 -4.54
C ILE A 207 -19.42 3.71 -3.02
N VAL A 208 -19.62 2.47 -2.56
CA VAL A 208 -19.60 2.09 -1.15
C VAL A 208 -18.79 0.79 -1.06
N PRO A 209 -17.79 0.68 -0.16
CA PRO A 209 -17.06 -0.57 0.00
C PRO A 209 -17.98 -1.63 0.62
N ASP A 210 -17.73 -2.91 0.35
CA ASP A 210 -18.51 -4.00 0.96
C ASP A 210 -18.32 -4.06 2.48
N TYR A 211 -17.15 -3.62 2.95
CA TYR A 211 -16.85 -3.53 4.37
C TYR A 211 -15.82 -2.43 4.67
N GLN A 212 -15.83 -1.95 5.91
CA GLN A 212 -14.89 -0.95 6.42
C GLN A 212 -14.25 -1.50 7.70
N ILE A 213 -12.95 -1.30 7.84
CA ILE A 213 -12.17 -1.75 9.00
C ILE A 213 -11.23 -0.64 9.48
N GLY A 214 -11.01 -0.58 10.80
CA GLY A 214 -9.95 0.26 11.39
C GLY A 214 -8.65 -0.52 11.61
N SER A 215 -8.69 -1.85 11.52
CA SER A 215 -7.53 -2.73 11.69
C SER A 215 -7.62 -3.97 10.80
N LEU A 216 -6.47 -4.44 10.29
CA LEU A 216 -6.37 -5.71 9.55
C LEU A 216 -6.91 -6.91 10.35
N ARG A 217 -6.88 -6.85 11.68
CA ARG A 217 -7.38 -7.93 12.56
C ARG A 217 -8.88 -8.15 12.43
N GLU A 218 -9.62 -7.18 11.90
CA GLU A 218 -11.07 -7.28 11.69
C GLU A 218 -11.47 -8.10 10.46
N ILE A 219 -10.52 -8.39 9.55
CA ILE A 219 -10.77 -9.15 8.32
C ILE A 219 -11.28 -10.55 8.62
N THR A 220 -10.72 -11.22 9.64
CA THR A 220 -11.15 -12.57 10.03
C THR A 220 -12.59 -12.58 10.52
N GLY A 221 -12.98 -11.58 11.32
CA GLY A 221 -14.37 -11.42 11.77
C GLY A 221 -15.35 -11.13 10.62
N TRP A 222 -14.90 -10.43 9.57
CA TRP A 222 -15.68 -10.26 8.34
C TRP A 222 -15.88 -11.58 7.59
N LEU A 223 -14.82 -12.38 7.42
CA LEU A 223 -14.90 -13.70 6.81
C LEU A 223 -15.87 -14.62 7.56
N ASP A 224 -15.75 -14.68 8.89
CA ASP A 224 -16.57 -15.56 9.73
C ASP A 224 -18.07 -15.27 9.56
N ARG A 225 -18.45 -13.99 9.48
CA ARG A 225 -19.85 -13.58 9.23
C ARG A 225 -20.35 -14.02 7.86
N ARG A 226 -19.50 -13.99 6.82
CA ARG A 226 -19.89 -14.41 5.47
C ARG A 226 -20.04 -15.92 5.31
N SER A 227 -19.14 -16.69 5.94
CA SER A 227 -19.26 -18.14 6.01
C SER A 227 -20.56 -18.56 6.71
N TYR A 228 -20.95 -17.84 7.78
CA TYR A 228 -22.18 -18.13 8.50
C TYR A 228 -23.46 -17.83 7.69
N SER A 229 -23.47 -16.75 6.91
CA SER A 229 -24.62 -16.41 6.05
C SER A 229 -24.80 -17.42 4.90
N THR A 230 -23.71 -17.89 4.28
CA THR A 230 -23.77 -18.88 3.19
C THR A 230 -24.34 -20.21 3.68
N ASN A 231 -23.91 -20.69 4.86
CA ASN A 231 -24.39 -21.95 5.42
C ASN A 231 -25.88 -21.92 5.82
N LYS A 232 -26.44 -20.75 6.14
CA LYS A 232 -27.87 -20.58 6.44
C LYS A 232 -28.75 -20.64 5.19
N GLU A 233 -28.27 -20.13 4.07
CA GLU A 233 -28.99 -20.16 2.80
C GLU A 233 -29.01 -21.59 2.20
N GLU A 234 -27.88 -22.30 2.29
CA GLU A 234 -27.78 -23.69 1.84
C GLU A 234 -28.55 -24.68 2.73
N GLY A 235 -28.65 -24.42 4.04
CA GLY A 235 -29.42 -25.26 4.99
C GLY A 235 -30.94 -25.02 4.99
N ALA A 236 -31.43 -24.02 4.25
CA ALA A 236 -32.85 -23.71 4.10
C ALA A 236 -33.47 -24.21 2.79
N SER A 237 -32.70 -25.01 2.02
CA SER A 237 -33.08 -25.60 0.72
C SER A 237 -33.63 -27.01 0.84
#